data_AF-A0A2G9NJQ7-F1
#
_entry.id   AF-A0A2G9NJQ7-F1
#
_cell.length_a   1.000
_cell.length_b   1.000
_cell.length_c   1.000
_cell.angle_alpha   90.00
_cell.angle_beta   90.00
_cell.angle_gamma   90.00
#
_symmetry.space_group_name_H-M   'P 1'
#
loop_
_entity.id
_entity.type
_entity.pdbx_description
1 polymer ?
#
loop_
_entity_poly.entity_id
_entity_poly.type
_entity_poly.pdbx_seq_one_letter_code
_entity_poly.pdbx_strand_id
1 'polypeptide(L)'
;MDSAIERFIKSNVTLSNMGKLIQNLQLEKEVEEICKANAFNIDLLRPVLLTMMRGYNNKEVAQKLGVHRVTIQRYTHALKKLKESEFEKIKNYVLNIENEEDNKN
;
A
#
# COMPACT_ATOMS: atom_id res chain seq x y z
N MET A 1 5.91 30.58 31.53
CA MET A 1 6.55 29.51 32.32
C MET A 1 6.30 28.19 31.57
N ASP A 2 6.67 28.14 30.28
CA ASP A 2 6.05 27.22 29.29
C ASP A 2 7.03 26.25 28.61
N SER A 3 8.32 26.32 28.96
CA SER A 3 9.40 25.61 28.25
C SER A 3 9.41 24.09 28.45
N ALA A 4 9.00 23.58 29.62
CA ALA A 4 9.08 22.15 29.93
C ALA A 4 7.92 21.34 29.33
N ILE A 5 6.70 21.91 29.35
CA ILE A 5 5.50 21.26 28.83
C ILE A 5 5.56 21.18 27.30
N GLU A 6 5.99 22.25 26.61
CA GLU A 6 6.19 22.22 25.16
C GLU A 6 7.25 21.21 24.73
N ARG A 7 8.36 21.07 25.48
CA ARG A 7 9.40 20.07 25.20
C ARG A 7 8.87 18.64 25.39
N PHE A 8 8.08 18.40 26.43
CA PHE A 8 7.47 17.10 26.68
C PHE A 8 6.46 16.71 25.60
N ILE A 9 5.59 17.64 25.19
CA ILE A 9 4.63 17.43 24.10
C ILE A 9 5.37 17.18 22.79
N LYS A 10 6.37 18.01 22.42
CA LYS A 10 7.16 17.80 21.21
C LYS A 10 7.90 16.47 21.22
N SER A 11 8.48 16.05 22.35
CA SER A 11 9.18 14.77 22.47
C SER A 11 8.23 13.59 22.28
N ASN A 12 7.05 13.60 22.90
CA ASN A 12 6.05 12.54 22.73
C ASN A 12 5.47 12.48 21.31
N VAL A 13 5.23 13.64 20.69
CA VAL A 13 4.82 13.70 19.28
C VAL A 13 5.92 13.13 18.37
N THR A 14 7.18 13.43 18.65
CA THR A 14 8.32 12.92 17.88
C THR A 14 8.48 11.40 18.02
N LEU A 15 8.34 10.86 19.23
CA LEU A 15 8.34 9.41 19.49
C LEU A 15 7.17 8.69 18.82
N SER A 16 5.97 9.28 18.87
CA SER A 16 4.78 8.75 18.19
C SER A 16 4.98 8.72 16.67
N ASN A 17 5.58 9.77 16.10
CA ASN A 17 5.87 9.84 14.68
C ASN A 17 6.96 8.83 14.25
N MET A 18 8.00 8.63 15.07
CA MET A 18 8.99 7.57 14.82
C MET A 18 8.37 6.17 14.89
N GLY A 19 7.48 5.92 15.85
CA GLY A 19 6.76 4.65 15.95
C GLY A 19 5.95 4.34 14.68
N LYS A 20 5.24 5.34 14.15
CA LYS A 20 4.51 5.22 12.87
C LYS A 20 5.44 4.95 11.69
N LEU A 21 6.56 5.67 11.60
CA LEU A 21 7.58 5.45 10.57
C LEU A 21 8.11 4.01 10.58
N ILE A 22 8.43 3.48 11.78
CA ILE A 22 8.92 2.11 11.92
C ILE A 22 7.85 1.09 11.48
N GLN A 23 6.59 1.30 11.87
CA GLN A 23 5.48 0.44 11.45
C GLN A 23 5.26 0.48 9.93
N ASN A 24 5.33 1.66 9.32
CA ASN A 24 5.22 1.80 7.88
C ASN A 24 6.35 1.05 7.18
N LEU A 25 7.61 1.25 7.59
CA LEU A 25 8.78 0.54 7.03
C LEU A 25 8.68 -0.99 7.16
N GLN A 26 8.13 -1.49 8.27
CA GLN A 26 7.88 -2.93 8.43
C GLN A 26 6.81 -3.42 7.45
N LEU A 27 5.71 -2.67 7.31
CA LEU A 27 4.66 -3.01 6.35
C LEU A 27 5.18 -3.01 4.91
N GLU A 28 6.03 -2.05 4.53
CA GLU A 28 6.62 -2.01 3.18
C GLU A 28 7.43 -3.27 2.88
N LYS A 29 8.28 -3.68 3.83
CA LYS A 29 9.09 -4.90 3.69
C LYS A 29 8.24 -6.15 3.56
N GLU A 30 7.20 -6.28 4.39
CA GLU A 30 6.28 -7.42 4.31
C GLU A 30 5.55 -7.46 2.97
N VAL A 31 5.10 -6.30 2.46
CA VAL A 31 4.46 -6.21 1.15
C VAL A 31 5.45 -6.56 0.04
N GLU A 32 6.70 -6.09 0.12
CA GLU A 32 7.75 -6.42 -0.85
C GLU A 32 8.03 -7.93 -0.88
N GLU A 33 8.05 -8.59 0.27
CA GLU A 33 8.20 -10.04 0.37
C GLU A 33 7.03 -10.79 -0.26
N ILE A 34 5.78 -10.37 0.02
CA ILE A 34 4.59 -10.96 -0.62
C ILE A 34 4.64 -10.75 -2.14
N CYS A 35 5.07 -9.57 -2.59
CA CYS A 35 5.22 -9.27 -4.01
C CYS A 35 6.25 -10.18 -4.67
N LYS A 36 7.42 -10.36 -4.06
CA LYS A 36 8.48 -11.26 -4.56
C LYS A 36 7.99 -12.70 -4.62
N ALA A 37 7.34 -13.19 -3.57
CA ALA A 37 6.84 -14.56 -3.52
C ALA A 37 5.80 -14.87 -4.61
N ASN A 38 5.03 -13.86 -5.03
CA ASN A 38 3.96 -13.99 -6.03
C ASN A 38 4.35 -13.45 -7.42
N ALA A 39 5.61 -13.04 -7.61
CA ALA A 39 6.11 -12.41 -8.83
C ALA A 39 5.30 -11.18 -9.28
N PHE A 40 4.88 -10.36 -8.31
CA PHE A 40 4.26 -9.06 -8.56
C PHE A 40 5.33 -8.00 -8.81
N ASN A 41 5.04 -7.15 -9.79
CA ASN A 41 5.63 -5.83 -9.91
C ASN A 41 4.78 -4.89 -9.05
N ILE A 42 5.41 -4.28 -8.04
CA ILE A 42 4.75 -3.39 -7.09
C ILE A 42 4.12 -2.16 -7.78
N ASP A 43 4.74 -1.67 -8.86
CA ASP A 43 4.25 -0.53 -9.65
C ASP A 43 2.90 -0.84 -10.33
N LEU A 44 2.71 -2.10 -10.72
CA LEU A 44 1.46 -2.58 -11.32
C LEU A 44 0.46 -3.06 -10.28
N LEU A 45 0.90 -3.38 -9.06
CA LEU A 45 0.03 -3.89 -8.00
C LEU A 45 -0.99 -2.84 -7.55
N ARG A 46 -0.54 -1.60 -7.28
CA ARG A 46 -1.40 -0.48 -6.86
C ARG A 46 -2.56 -0.26 -7.83
N PRO A 47 -2.33 0.01 -9.13
CA PRO A 47 -3.44 0.29 -10.04
C PRO A 47 -4.33 -0.93 -10.30
N VAL A 48 -3.79 -2.15 -10.29
CA VAL A 48 -4.57 -3.38 -10.44
C VAL A 48 -5.50 -3.59 -9.26
N LEU A 49 -5.01 -3.41 -8.03
CA LEU A 49 -5.82 -3.53 -6.82
C LEU A 49 -6.94 -2.49 -6.80
N LEU A 50 -6.61 -1.21 -7.04
CA LEU A 50 -7.58 -0.11 -7.07
C LEU A 50 -8.69 -0.33 -8.10
N THR A 51 -8.33 -0.79 -9.29
CA THR A 51 -9.32 -1.07 -10.34
C THR A 51 -10.17 -2.30 -10.04
N MET A 52 -9.60 -3.34 -9.43
CA MET A 52 -10.36 -4.49 -8.93
C MET A 52 -11.37 -4.08 -7.85
N MET A 53 -10.97 -3.25 -6.88
CA MET A 53 -11.85 -2.75 -5.82
C MET A 53 -13.00 -1.90 -6.36
N ARG A 54 -12.78 -1.17 -7.46
CA ARG A 54 -13.80 -0.37 -8.15
C ARG A 54 -14.67 -1.19 -9.11
N GLY A 55 -14.47 -2.51 -9.22
CA GLY A 55 -15.28 -3.41 -10.04
C GLY A 55 -15.02 -3.35 -11.55
N TYR A 56 -13.91 -2.76 -11.99
CA TYR A 56 -13.55 -2.75 -13.42
C TYR A 56 -13.22 -4.15 -13.92
N ASN A 57 -13.50 -4.40 -15.19
CA ASN A 57 -13.14 -5.68 -15.81
C ASN A 57 -11.65 -5.70 -16.23
N ASN A 58 -11.04 -6.89 -16.30
CA ASN A 58 -9.61 -7.02 -16.61
C ASN A 58 -9.18 -6.37 -17.94
N LYS A 59 -10.11 -6.20 -18.90
CA LYS A 59 -9.82 -5.58 -20.20
C LYS A 59 -9.66 -4.06 -20.04
N GLU A 60 -10.53 -3.42 -19.28
CA GLU A 60 -10.46 -1.98 -18.98
C GLU A 60 -9.20 -1.64 -18.20
N VAL A 61 -8.85 -2.46 -17.21
CA VAL A 61 -7.62 -2.30 -16.43
C VAL A 61 -6.39 -2.41 -17.33
N ALA A 62 -6.35 -3.44 -18.19
CA ALA A 62 -5.26 -3.64 -19.13
C ALA A 62 -5.08 -2.44 -20.07
N GLN A 63 -6.18 -1.91 -20.61
CA GLN A 63 -6.17 -0.74 -21.49
C GLN A 63 -5.69 0.52 -20.76
N LYS A 64 -6.19 0.78 -19.54
CA LYS A 64 -5.80 1.95 -18.75
C LYS A 64 -4.32 1.92 -18.37
N LEU A 65 -3.77 0.75 -18.08
CA LEU A 65 -2.39 0.59 -17.63
C LEU A 65 -1.40 0.33 -18.77
N GLY A 66 -1.86 0.21 -20.02
CA GLY A 66 -1.00 -0.07 -21.16
C GLY A 66 -0.30 -1.44 -21.07
N VAL A 67 -0.89 -2.40 -20.34
CA VAL A 67 -0.32 -3.74 -20.15
C VAL A 67 -1.18 -4.81 -20.79
N HIS A 68 -0.57 -5.96 -21.09
CA HIS A 68 -1.31 -7.06 -21.68
C HIS A 68 -2.37 -7.60 -20.70
N ARG A 69 -3.57 -7.92 -21.21
CA ARG A 69 -4.68 -8.45 -20.41
C ARG A 69 -4.30 -9.69 -19.58
N VAL A 70 -3.41 -10.52 -20.12
CA VAL A 70 -2.89 -11.71 -19.43
C VAL A 70 -2.13 -11.34 -18.15
N THR A 71 -1.41 -10.22 -18.15
CA THR A 71 -0.71 -9.72 -16.95
C THR A 71 -1.72 -9.37 -15.87
N ILE A 72 -2.77 -8.62 -16.20
CA ILE A 72 -3.85 -8.31 -15.25
C ILE A 72 -4.49 -9.57 -14.71
N GLN A 73 -4.83 -10.51 -15.61
CA GLN A 73 -5.44 -11.77 -15.22
C GLN A 73 -4.57 -12.58 -14.26
N ARG A 74 -3.25 -12.64 -14.48
CA ARG A 74 -2.30 -13.29 -13.57
C ARG A 74 -2.31 -12.61 -12.19
N TYR A 75 -2.28 -11.28 -12.15
CA TYR A 75 -2.28 -10.52 -10.90
C TYR A 75 -3.58 -10.71 -10.13
N THR A 76 -4.72 -10.57 -10.80
CA THR A 76 -6.03 -10.83 -10.20
C THR A 76 -6.14 -12.24 -9.65
N HIS A 77 -5.62 -13.24 -10.38
CA HIS A 77 -5.69 -14.62 -9.93
C HIS A 77 -4.79 -14.89 -8.72
N ALA A 78 -3.59 -14.33 -8.71
CA ALA A 78 -2.66 -14.46 -7.59
C ALA A 78 -3.17 -13.69 -6.35
N LEU A 79 -3.71 -12.48 -6.52
CA LEU A 79 -4.35 -11.72 -5.43
C LEU A 79 -5.52 -12.49 -4.80
N LYS A 80 -6.34 -13.19 -5.60
CA LYS A 80 -7.42 -14.06 -5.10
C LYS A 80 -6.94 -15.30 -4.36
N LYS A 81 -5.68 -15.70 -4.54
CA LYS A 81 -5.07 -16.87 -3.91
C LYS A 81 -4.29 -16.53 -2.64
N LEU A 82 -4.07 -15.25 -2.37
CA LEU A 82 -3.43 -14.81 -1.14
C LEU A 82 -4.27 -15.19 0.07
N LYS A 83 -3.59 -15.37 1.21
CA LYS A 83 -4.29 -15.45 2.50
C LYS A 83 -4.94 -14.10 2.77
N GLU A 84 -6.07 -14.10 3.47
CA GLU A 84 -6.79 -12.87 3.85
C GLU A 84 -5.87 -11.86 4.55
N SER A 85 -5.00 -12.34 5.46
CA SER A 85 -4.01 -11.50 6.15
C SER A 85 -2.99 -10.86 5.21
N GLU A 86 -2.58 -11.54 4.14
CA GLU A 86 -1.63 -11.01 3.16
C GLU A 86 -2.31 -10.00 2.23
N PHE A 87 -3.55 -10.32 1.82
CA PHE A 87 -4.37 -9.42 1.01
C PHE A 87 -4.64 -8.11 1.75
N GLU A 88 -4.99 -8.15 3.04
CA GLU A 88 -5.25 -6.93 3.79
C GLU A 88 -3.99 -6.10 4.06
N LYS A 89 -2.82 -6.72 4.21
CA LYS A 89 -1.55 -5.97 4.26
C LYS A 89 -1.31 -5.19 2.96
N ILE A 90 -1.47 -5.84 1.81
CA ILE A 90 -1.33 -5.19 0.50
C ILE A 90 -2.36 -4.08 0.33
N LYS A 91 -3.63 -4.32 0.70
CA LYS A 91 -4.70 -3.34 0.59
C LYS A 91 -4.44 -2.12 1.46
N ASN A 92 -4.07 -2.32 2.72
CA ASN A 92 -3.74 -1.22 3.63
C ASN A 92 -2.53 -0.43 3.15
N TYR A 93 -1.50 -1.10 2.65
CA TYR A 93 -0.34 -0.42 2.06
C TYR A 93 -0.73 0.46 0.86
N VAL A 94 -1.51 -0.09 -0.07
CA VAL A 94 -1.98 0.65 -1.26
C VAL A 94 -2.84 1.86 -0.90
N LEU A 95 -3.73 1.72 0.09
CA LEU A 95 -4.65 2.79 0.51
C LEU A 95 -3.98 3.83 1.42
N ASN A 96 -3.01 3.43 2.26
CA ASN A 96 -2.32 4.37 3.15
C ASN A 96 -1.43 5.36 2.39
N ILE A 97 -0.91 4.98 1.22
CA ILE A 97 -0.16 5.89 0.34
C ILE A 97 -1.03 7.07 -0.13
N GLU A 98 -2.34 6.88 -0.36
CA GLU A 98 -3.23 7.97 -0.80
C GLU A 98 -3.33 9.10 0.25
N ASN A 99 -3.35 8.76 1.54
CA ASN A 99 -3.46 9.76 2.61
C ASN A 99 -2.20 10.62 2.81
N GLU A 100 -1.02 10.15 2.37
CA GLU A 100 0.22 10.91 2.43
C GLU A 100 0.42 11.81 1.19
N GLU A 101 -0.13 11.43 0.03
CA GLU A 101 -0.10 12.24 -1.20
C GLU A 101 -1.11 13.41 -1.12
N ASP A 102 -2.29 13.21 -0.51
CA ASP A 102 -3.30 14.27 -0.35
C ASP A 102 -2.96 15.32 0.73
N ASN A 103 -2.03 15.02 1.65
CA ASN A 103 -1.56 15.97 2.67
C ASN A 103 -0.43 16.90 2.21
N LYS A 104 -0.04 16.83 0.93
CA LYS A 104 1.02 17.66 0.33
C LYS A 104 0.52 18.73 -0.65
N ASN A 105 -0.80 18.89 -0.83
CA ASN A 105 -1.40 19.92 -1.67
C ASN A 105 -1.99 21.07 -0.86
#